data_AF-S4PX96-F1
#
_entry.id   AF-S4PX96-F1
#
_cell.length_a   1.000
_cell.length_b   1.000
_cell.length_c   1.000
_cell.angle_alpha   90.00
_cell.angle_beta   90.00
_cell.angle_gamma   90.00
#
_symmetry.space_group_name_H-M   'P 1'
#
loop_
_entity.id
_entity.type
_entity.pdbx_description
1 polymer ?
#
loop_
_entity_poly.entity_id
_entity_poly.type
_entity_poly.pdbx_seq_one_letter_code
_entity_poly.pdbx_strand_id
1 'polypeptide(L)'
;MGLLLARNGTLDEVHTINTGQRLDKFGYLDKLNGLDHLPYWRDSPCNNIKASEGSFFPPPDTTKEKTVYVYDKDLCRIMPFTYRKDVYKDGILTGLYTPPSSMLEDAEVNPDNKCYCQGEKCPP
;
A
#
# COMPACT_ATOMS: atom_id res chain seq x y z
N MET A 1 26.19 0.51 -13.69
CA MET A 1 24.84 1.02 -13.37
C MET A 1 23.85 -0.05 -13.79
N GLY A 2 22.87 -0.42 -12.95
CA GLY A 2 21.89 -1.47 -13.27
C GLY A 2 20.67 -1.39 -12.37
N LEU A 3 19.47 -1.62 -12.93
CA LEU A 3 18.19 -1.39 -12.25
C LEU A 3 18.01 -2.24 -10.98
N LEU A 4 18.54 -3.46 -10.98
CA LEU A 4 18.43 -4.42 -9.88
C LEU A 4 19.79 -4.78 -9.26
N LEU A 5 20.79 -3.91 -9.43
CA LEU A 5 22.14 -4.14 -8.93
C LEU A 5 22.10 -4.29 -7.39
N ALA A 6 22.83 -5.28 -6.86
CA ALA A 6 22.94 -5.58 -5.42
C ALA A 6 21.63 -5.96 -4.69
N ARG A 7 20.59 -6.42 -5.42
CA ARG A 7 19.34 -6.92 -4.80
C ARG A 7 19.37 -8.38 -4.37
N ASN A 8 20.30 -9.18 -4.91
CA ASN A 8 20.29 -10.62 -4.65
C ASN A 8 20.76 -10.90 -3.22
N GLY A 9 19.85 -11.42 -2.38
CA GLY A 9 20.15 -11.81 -1.00
C GLY A 9 20.29 -10.65 -0.02
N THR A 10 19.81 -9.45 -0.37
CA THR A 10 19.85 -8.26 0.52
C THR A 10 18.49 -7.99 1.15
N LEU A 11 18.51 -7.68 2.45
CA LEU A 11 17.33 -7.35 3.26
C LEU A 11 17.67 -6.09 4.08
N ASP A 12 17.56 -4.92 3.45
CA ASP A 12 17.93 -3.65 4.08
C ASP A 12 16.81 -3.03 4.92
N GLU A 13 15.58 -3.55 4.79
CA GLU A 13 14.37 -2.98 5.38
C GLU A 13 13.73 -3.94 6.40
N VAL A 14 13.41 -3.42 7.58
CA VAL A 14 12.75 -4.17 8.67
C VAL A 14 11.29 -3.77 8.76
N HIS A 15 10.42 -4.76 8.57
CA HIS A 15 8.97 -4.62 8.63
C HIS A 15 8.46 -5.11 9.98
N THR A 16 7.81 -4.24 10.75
CA THR A 16 7.05 -4.65 11.94
C THR A 16 5.60 -4.81 11.52
N ILE A 17 5.07 -6.03 11.56
CA ILE A 17 3.74 -6.38 11.04
C ILE A 17 2.81 -6.82 12.18
N ASN A 18 1.55 -6.42 12.12
CA ASN A 18 0.53 -6.84 13.07
C ASN A 18 0.21 -8.34 12.92
N THR A 19 0.45 -9.10 13.98
CA THR A 19 0.32 -10.57 14.01
C THR A 19 -1.10 -11.10 14.10
N GLY A 20 -2.10 -10.23 14.31
CA GLY A 20 -3.52 -10.63 14.36
C GLY A 20 -4.13 -10.71 15.77
N GLN A 21 -3.46 -10.20 16.82
CA GLN A 21 -4.11 -9.95 18.13
C GLN A 21 -5.40 -9.13 17.95
N ARG A 22 -5.40 -8.25 16.96
CA ARG A 22 -6.55 -7.55 16.42
C ARG A 22 -6.70 -7.92 14.94
N LEU A 23 -7.78 -8.63 14.60
CA LEU A 23 -8.04 -9.10 13.24
C LEU A 23 -8.24 -7.96 12.24
N ASP A 24 -8.75 -6.81 12.69
CA ASP A 24 -8.93 -5.61 11.87
C ASP A 24 -7.61 -4.96 11.42
N LYS A 25 -6.49 -5.35 12.04
CA LYS A 25 -5.14 -4.88 11.71
C LYS A 25 -4.24 -5.96 11.14
N PHE A 26 -4.71 -7.21 11.06
CA PHE A 26 -3.88 -8.35 10.68
C PHE A 26 -3.16 -8.13 9.34
N GLY A 27 -1.85 -8.37 9.30
CA GLY A 27 -1.06 -8.24 8.08
C GLY A 27 -0.71 -6.79 7.68
N TYR A 28 -1.22 -5.77 8.39
CA TYR A 28 -0.80 -4.39 8.16
C TYR A 28 0.49 -4.05 8.90
N LEU A 29 1.31 -3.23 8.25
CA LEU A 29 2.51 -2.63 8.81
C LEU A 29 2.15 -1.76 10.02
N ASP A 30 2.86 -1.99 11.11
CA ASP A 30 2.91 -1.12 12.28
C ASP A 30 4.07 -0.12 12.16
N LYS A 31 5.25 -0.61 11.72
CA LYS A 31 6.44 0.21 11.50
C LYS A 31 7.29 -0.26 10.34
N LEU A 32 7.98 0.69 9.71
CA LEU A 32 9.02 0.47 8.70
C LEU A 32 10.32 1.06 9.22
N ASN A 33 11.35 0.23 9.44
CA ASN A 33 12.63 0.67 10.02
C ASN A 33 12.46 1.46 11.33
N GLY A 34 11.44 1.12 12.13
CA GLY A 34 11.11 1.79 13.39
C GLY A 34 10.25 3.06 13.26
N LEU A 35 9.95 3.51 12.04
CA LEU A 35 9.07 4.65 11.76
C LEU A 35 7.61 4.21 11.59
N ASP A 36 6.68 5.06 12.03
CA ASP A 36 5.22 4.89 11.90
C ASP A 36 4.64 5.62 10.68
N HIS A 37 5.50 6.10 9.80
CA HIS A 37 5.17 6.80 8.55
C HIS A 37 6.25 6.53 7.51
N LEU A 38 5.90 6.75 6.24
CA LEU A 38 6.87 6.68 5.14
C LEU A 38 7.75 7.93 5.14
N PRO A 39 9.09 7.80 5.11
CA PRO A 39 10.00 8.94 5.17
C PRO A 39 10.11 9.71 3.85
N TYR A 40 9.51 9.20 2.77
CA TYR A 40 9.65 9.75 1.41
C TYR A 40 8.74 10.96 1.13
N TRP A 41 7.64 11.07 1.86
CA TRP A 41 6.63 12.11 1.67
C TRP A 41 6.45 12.89 2.96
N ARG A 42 6.29 14.22 2.85
CA ARG A 42 6.20 15.11 4.03
C ARG A 42 4.84 15.05 4.69
N ASP A 43 3.79 15.07 3.88
CA ASP A 43 2.43 15.32 4.34
C ASP A 43 1.53 14.09 4.19
N SER A 44 0.52 14.03 5.06
CA SER A 44 -0.59 13.08 4.96
C SER A 44 -1.52 13.47 3.79
N PRO A 45 -2.13 12.52 3.07
CA PRO A 45 -2.09 11.07 3.30
C PRO A 45 -0.90 10.32 2.69
N CYS A 46 -0.02 11.00 1.93
CA CYS A 46 1.06 10.36 1.17
C CYS A 46 2.11 9.66 2.02
N ASN A 47 2.32 10.13 3.26
CA ASN A 47 3.27 9.55 4.19
C ASN A 47 2.68 8.41 5.05
N ASN A 48 1.44 7.99 4.80
CA ASN A 48 0.81 6.92 5.57
C ASN A 48 1.46 5.55 5.28
N ILE A 49 1.53 4.72 6.33
CA ILE A 49 2.10 3.37 6.29
C ILE A 49 1.04 2.26 6.47
N LYS A 50 -0.22 2.60 6.78
CA LYS A 50 -1.30 1.61 6.99
C LYS A 50 -1.57 0.82 5.69
N ALA A 51 -0.80 -0.24 5.48
CA ALA A 51 -0.81 -1.09 4.30
C ALA A 51 -0.25 -2.47 4.63
N SER A 52 -0.58 -3.45 3.80
CA SER A 52 0.02 -4.77 3.80
C SER A 52 1.26 -4.80 2.91
N GLU A 53 2.20 -5.68 3.21
CA GLU A 53 3.29 -6.11 2.31
C GLU A 53 2.76 -6.83 1.05
N GLY A 54 1.49 -7.23 1.03
CA GLY A 54 0.81 -7.84 -0.12
C GLY A 54 0.42 -9.30 0.09
N SER A 55 0.99 -9.95 1.10
CA SER A 55 0.74 -11.36 1.41
C SER A 55 -0.48 -11.59 2.33
N PHE A 56 -0.74 -10.67 3.27
CA PHE A 56 -1.77 -10.82 4.30
C PHE A 56 -2.63 -9.57 4.43
N PHE A 57 -3.95 -9.75 4.53
CA PHE A 57 -4.89 -8.64 4.72
C PHE A 57 -5.86 -8.97 5.86
N PRO A 58 -6.41 -7.95 6.54
CA PRO A 58 -7.52 -8.15 7.46
C PRO A 58 -8.69 -8.88 6.78
N PRO A 59 -9.37 -9.81 7.46
CA PRO A 59 -10.52 -10.50 6.88
C PRO A 59 -11.61 -9.48 6.47
N PRO A 60 -12.16 -9.56 5.25
CA PRO A 60 -13.19 -8.63 4.77
C PRO A 60 -14.42 -8.55 5.68
N ASP A 61 -14.81 -9.68 6.27
CA ASP A 61 -15.95 -9.78 7.20
C ASP A 61 -15.73 -8.98 8.50
N THR A 62 -14.47 -8.72 8.87
CA THR A 62 -14.11 -7.95 10.06
C THR A 62 -14.12 -6.45 9.79
N THR A 63 -13.47 -6.00 8.72
CA THR A 63 -13.28 -4.57 8.45
C THR A 63 -14.43 -3.95 7.67
N LYS A 64 -15.11 -4.71 6.82
CA LYS A 64 -16.08 -4.23 5.82
C LYS A 64 -15.48 -3.18 4.87
N GLU A 65 -14.16 -2.99 4.88
CA GLU A 65 -13.44 -2.08 3.98
C GLU A 65 -13.40 -2.71 2.58
N LYS A 66 -13.79 -1.94 1.56
CA LYS A 66 -13.69 -2.37 0.15
C LYS A 66 -12.35 -2.05 -0.49
N THR A 67 -11.51 -1.27 0.20
CA THR A 67 -10.19 -0.89 -0.26
C THR A 67 -9.17 -1.38 0.74
N VAL A 68 -8.18 -2.10 0.24
CA VAL A 68 -6.97 -2.48 0.99
C VAL A 68 -5.80 -1.72 0.43
N TYR A 69 -4.74 -1.57 1.22
CA TYR A 69 -3.54 -0.86 0.80
C TYR A 69 -2.36 -1.82 0.75
N VAL A 70 -1.52 -1.70 -0.27
CA VAL A 70 -0.30 -2.49 -0.44
C VAL A 70 0.91 -1.56 -0.44
N TYR A 71 1.92 -1.91 0.33
CA TYR A 71 3.22 -1.26 0.32
C TYR A 71 4.21 -2.17 -0.40
N ASP A 72 4.88 -1.61 -1.41
CA ASP A 72 6.06 -2.21 -2.01
C ASP A 72 7.20 -1.19 -1.90
N LYS A 73 8.35 -1.65 -1.43
CA LYS A 73 9.53 -0.81 -1.18
C LYS A 73 10.01 -0.07 -2.43
N ASP A 74 9.80 -0.66 -3.61
CA ASP A 74 10.29 -0.10 -4.87
C ASP A 74 9.38 1.02 -5.40
N LEU A 75 8.16 1.14 -4.86
CA LEU A 75 7.21 2.18 -5.24
C LEU A 75 7.26 3.40 -4.33
N CYS A 76 7.92 3.31 -3.18
CA CYS A 76 8.07 4.40 -2.21
C CYS A 76 6.74 5.01 -1.71
N ARG A 77 5.60 4.33 -1.88
CA ARG A 77 4.25 4.77 -1.45
C ARG A 77 3.34 3.57 -1.23
N ILE A 78 2.24 3.79 -0.51
CA ILE A 78 1.15 2.81 -0.43
C ILE A 78 0.24 2.91 -1.66
N MET A 79 -0.27 1.77 -2.12
CA MET A 79 -1.16 1.64 -3.25
C MET A 79 -2.56 1.19 -2.81
N PRO A 80 -3.62 1.93 -3.13
CA PRO A 80 -4.99 1.47 -2.89
C PRO A 80 -5.40 0.40 -3.91
N PHE A 81 -6.00 -0.68 -3.42
CA PHE A 81 -6.60 -1.74 -4.21
C PHE A 81 -8.07 -1.88 -3.81
N THR A 82 -8.99 -1.64 -4.75
CA THR A 82 -10.42 -1.63 -4.48
C THR A 82 -11.08 -2.89 -5.04
N TYR A 83 -11.96 -3.49 -4.24
CA TYR A 83 -12.80 -4.62 -4.61
C TYR A 83 -13.61 -4.32 -5.88
N ARG A 84 -13.61 -5.26 -6.81
CA ARG A 84 -14.33 -5.17 -8.08
C ARG A 84 -15.50 -6.15 -8.12
N LYS A 85 -15.22 -7.42 -7.88
CA LYS A 85 -16.18 -8.52 -7.97
C LYS A 85 -15.59 -9.79 -7.38
N ASP A 86 -16.45 -10.75 -7.08
CA ASP A 86 -16.02 -12.10 -6.76
C ASP A 86 -15.60 -12.86 -8.02
N VAL A 87 -14.57 -13.69 -7.88
CA VAL A 87 -14.06 -14.60 -8.91
C VAL A 87 -13.71 -15.94 -8.29
N TYR A 88 -13.98 -17.02 -9.01
CA TYR A 88 -13.51 -18.35 -8.61
C TYR A 88 -12.11 -18.59 -9.15
N LYS A 89 -11.17 -18.90 -8.26
CA LYS A 89 -9.81 -19.31 -8.61
C LYS A 89 -9.54 -20.66 -7.96
N ASP A 90 -9.26 -21.67 -8.79
CA ASP A 90 -8.94 -23.03 -8.34
C ASP A 90 -9.98 -23.63 -7.37
N GLY A 91 -11.27 -23.32 -7.62
CA GLY A 91 -12.41 -23.78 -6.81
C GLY A 91 -12.71 -22.93 -5.57
N ILE A 92 -11.92 -21.90 -5.29
CA ILE A 92 -12.08 -21.01 -4.15
C ILE A 92 -12.72 -19.69 -4.59
N LEU A 93 -13.78 -19.27 -3.89
CA LEU A 93 -14.37 -17.94 -4.07
C LEU A 93 -13.42 -16.87 -3.51
N THR A 94 -13.02 -15.92 -4.34
CA THR A 94 -12.05 -14.87 -3.99
C THR A 94 -12.55 -13.50 -4.44
N GLY A 95 -12.17 -12.44 -3.72
CA GLY A 95 -12.43 -11.08 -4.17
C GLY A 95 -11.35 -10.61 -5.15
N LEU A 96 -11.74 -10.09 -6.31
CA LEU A 96 -10.84 -9.41 -7.23
C LEU A 96 -10.67 -7.95 -6.79
N TYR A 97 -9.43 -7.54 -6.52
CA TYR A 97 -9.07 -6.17 -6.19
C TYR A 97 -8.14 -5.60 -7.25
N THR A 98 -8.38 -4.35 -7.67
CA THR A 98 -7.47 -3.65 -8.60
C THR A 98 -7.27 -2.20 -8.17
N PRO A 99 -6.14 -1.58 -8.53
CA PRO A 99 -5.96 -0.15 -8.32
C PRO A 99 -7.08 0.64 -9.00
N PRO A 100 -7.60 1.71 -8.36
CA PRO A 100 -8.48 2.65 -9.04
C PRO A 100 -7.67 3.44 -10.08
N SER A 101 -8.32 3.85 -11.18
CA SER A 101 -7.69 4.69 -12.20
C SER A 101 -7.17 6.01 -11.62
N SER A 102 -7.83 6.53 -10.59
CA SER A 102 -7.44 7.76 -9.87
C SER A 102 -6.17 7.63 -9.03
N MET A 103 -5.60 6.44 -8.86
CA MET A 103 -4.44 6.23 -7.99
C MET A 103 -3.24 7.11 -8.38
N LEU A 104 -2.97 7.23 -9.68
CA LEU A 104 -1.83 7.99 -10.22
C LEU A 104 -2.25 9.25 -10.97
N GLU A 105 -3.54 9.61 -10.90
CA GLU A 105 -4.03 10.82 -11.55
C GLU A 105 -3.49 12.10 -10.91
N ASP A 106 -3.54 13.18 -11.68
CA ASP A 106 -3.18 14.51 -11.23
C ASP A 106 -3.97 14.94 -9.98
N ALA A 107 -3.37 15.81 -9.16
CA ALA A 107 -3.99 16.35 -7.95
C ALA A 107 -5.29 17.13 -8.21
N GLU A 108 -5.51 17.64 -9.42
CA GLU A 108 -6.77 18.26 -9.84
C GLU A 108 -7.90 17.23 -9.93
N VAL A 109 -7.60 15.99 -10.34
CA VAL A 109 -8.57 14.88 -10.45
C VAL A 109 -8.68 14.12 -9.13
N ASN A 110 -7.55 13.88 -8.47
CA ASN A 110 -7.47 13.22 -7.18
C ASN A 110 -6.69 14.08 -6.16
N PRO A 111 -7.37 14.92 -5.37
CA PRO A 111 -6.73 15.82 -4.40
C PRO A 111 -5.81 15.15 -3.38
N ASP A 112 -6.03 13.86 -3.08
CA ASP A 112 -5.19 13.08 -2.16
C ASP A 112 -3.75 12.91 -2.70
N ASN A 113 -3.55 13.04 -4.02
CA ASN A 113 -2.24 12.93 -4.64
C ASN A 113 -1.41 14.21 -4.53
N LYS A 114 -1.97 15.32 -4.04
CA LYS A 114 -1.28 16.62 -3.98
C LYS A 114 0.05 16.56 -3.22
N CYS A 115 0.13 15.77 -2.15
CA CYS A 115 1.33 15.64 -1.33
C CYS A 115 2.48 14.86 -2.01
N TYR A 116 2.21 14.20 -3.16
CA TYR A 116 3.27 13.62 -4.00
C TYR A 116 4.00 14.68 -4.84
N CYS A 117 3.42 15.86 -5.03
CA CYS A 117 3.98 16.94 -5.83
C CYS A 117 4.71 17.95 -4.94
N GLN A 118 5.94 17.62 -4.53
CA GLN A 118 6.76 18.26 -3.47
C GLN A 118 7.08 19.77 -3.67
N GLY A 119 6.07 20.62 -3.79
CA GLY A 119 6.21 22.06 -4.05
C GLY A 119 6.39 22.44 -5.53
N GLU A 120 6.36 21.45 -6.42
CA GLU A 120 6.43 21.64 -7.87
C GLU A 120 5.07 21.37 -8.52
N LYS A 121 4.90 21.80 -9.77
CA LYS A 121 3.73 21.42 -10.57
C LYS A 121 3.73 19.90 -10.73
N CYS A 122 2.60 19.25 -10.41
CA CYS A 122 2.44 17.82 -10.62
C CYS A 122 2.71 17.46 -12.09
N PRO A 123 3.47 16.38 -12.36
CA PRO A 123 3.54 15.83 -13.69
C PRO A 123 2.17 15.28 -14.11
N PRO A 124 1.85 15.30 -15.42
CA PRO A 124 0.61 14.73 -15.94
C PRO A 124 0.54 13.22 -15.77
#